data_AF-A0A3P4B8W3-F1
#
_entry.id   AF-A0A3P4B8W3-F1
#
_cell.length_a   1.000
_cell.length_b   1.000
_cell.length_c   1.000
_cell.angle_alpha   90.00
_cell.angle_beta   90.00
_cell.angle_gamma   90.00
#
_symmetry.space_group_name_H-M   'P 1'
#
loop_
_entity.id
_entity.type
_entity.pdbx_description
1 polymer ?
#
loop_
_entity_poly.entity_id
_entity_poly.type
_entity_poly.pdbx_seq_one_letter_code
_entity_poly.pdbx_strand_id
1 'polypeptide(L)'
;MPDWFTERFPAEYHRKRLFDEQPDALLHAGPFEKRNGAPQVSAPERALLELLSEVGVRQPLQEARELVEGAYSLRADVLGELLQHCTNVKTVRLCLQLGREASLPWAAKLDPATLPTGSDRPWVSRSADGLLVLKP
;
A
#
# COMPACT_ATOMS: atom_id res chain seq x y z
N MET A 1 17.49 -1.25 -15.39
CA MET A 1 18.78 -0.53 -15.40
C MET A 1 19.20 -0.32 -16.84
N PRO A 2 20.00 0.71 -17.17
CA PRO A 2 20.55 0.86 -18.50
C PRO A 2 21.43 -0.33 -18.87
N ASP A 3 21.36 -0.78 -20.13
CA ASP A 3 22.05 -1.98 -20.60
C ASP A 3 23.57 -1.90 -20.40
N TRP A 4 24.16 -0.72 -20.65
CA TRP A 4 25.59 -0.47 -20.48
C TRP A 4 26.10 -0.78 -19.06
N PHE A 5 25.25 -0.62 -18.05
CA PHE A 5 25.63 -0.87 -16.66
C PHE A 5 25.64 -2.37 -16.36
N THR A 6 24.60 -3.09 -16.78
CA THR A 6 24.47 -4.54 -16.55
C THR A 6 25.46 -5.36 -17.37
N GLU A 7 25.90 -4.85 -18.52
CA GLU A 7 26.96 -5.47 -19.33
C GLU A 7 28.34 -5.38 -18.65
N ARG A 8 28.62 -4.28 -17.95
CA ARG A 8 29.93 -4.02 -17.35
C ARG A 8 30.04 -4.45 -15.89
N PHE A 9 28.91 -4.47 -15.20
CA PHE A 9 28.80 -4.87 -13.80
C PHE A 9 27.68 -5.89 -13.64
N PRO A 10 27.95 -7.12 -13.18
CA PRO A 10 26.90 -8.08 -12.87
C PRO A 10 26.07 -7.52 -11.71
N ALA A 11 24.88 -7.02 -12.03
CA ALA A 11 24.03 -6.33 -11.09
C ALA A 11 22.56 -6.67 -11.37
N GLU A 12 21.83 -6.96 -10.29
CA GLU A 12 20.40 -7.26 -10.33
C GLU A 12 19.62 -6.12 -9.68
N TYR A 13 18.51 -5.74 -10.30
CA TYR A 13 17.61 -4.74 -9.74
C TYR A 13 16.57 -5.41 -8.85
N HIS A 14 16.74 -5.27 -7.53
CA HIS A 14 15.74 -5.68 -6.56
C HIS A 14 14.85 -4.50 -6.18
N ARG A 15 13.56 -4.62 -6.47
CA ARG A 15 12.52 -3.74 -5.94
C ARG A 15 11.53 -4.54 -5.12
N LYS A 16 11.06 -3.96 -4.01
CA LYS A 16 9.92 -4.50 -3.26
C LYS A 16 8.68 -4.44 -4.17
N ARG A 17 8.15 -5.60 -4.55
CA ARG A 17 6.90 -5.69 -5.32
C ARG A 17 5.74 -5.80 -4.35
N LEU A 18 5.06 -4.68 -4.11
CA LEU A 18 3.91 -4.63 -3.22
C LEU A 18 2.67 -5.26 -3.83
N PHE A 19 2.57 -5.25 -5.16
CA PHE A 19 1.45 -5.79 -5.92
C PHE A 19 1.92 -6.93 -6.83
N ASP A 20 1.04 -7.90 -7.03
CA ASP A 20 1.16 -8.89 -8.10
C ASP A 20 0.76 -8.23 -9.43
N GLU A 21 1.76 -7.69 -10.13
CA GLU A 21 1.62 -6.90 -11.34
C GLU A 21 2.82 -7.08 -12.29
N GLN A 22 2.60 -6.80 -13.58
CA GLN A 22 3.67 -6.82 -14.58
C GLN A 22 4.55 -5.56 -14.47
N PRO A 23 5.88 -5.67 -14.68
CA PRO A 23 6.77 -4.53 -14.48
C PRO A 23 6.54 -3.31 -15.37
N ASP A 24 6.03 -3.55 -16.57
CA ASP A 24 5.71 -2.56 -17.61
C ASP A 24 4.25 -2.08 -17.56
N ALA A 25 3.40 -2.75 -16.79
CA ALA A 25 1.98 -2.42 -16.62
C ALA A 25 1.63 -2.34 -15.12
N LEU A 26 2.15 -1.29 -14.46
CA LEU A 26 1.87 -1.04 -13.05
C LEU A 26 0.39 -0.69 -12.83
N LEU A 27 -0.26 -1.36 -11.89
CA LEU A 27 -1.64 -1.09 -11.51
C LEU A 27 -1.76 0.31 -10.92
N HIS A 28 -2.66 1.12 -11.47
CA HIS A 28 -2.96 2.47 -10.98
C HIS A 28 -1.71 3.35 -10.80
N ALA A 29 -0.76 3.24 -11.74
CA ALA A 29 0.29 4.22 -11.93
C ALA A 29 0.26 4.74 -13.38
N GLY A 30 0.56 6.03 -13.57
CA GLY A 30 0.47 6.66 -14.88
C GLY A 30 1.51 7.78 -15.05
N PRO A 31 1.75 8.24 -16.28
CA PRO A 31 2.73 9.29 -16.54
C PRO A 31 2.39 10.58 -15.78
N PHE A 32 3.39 11.18 -15.13
CA PHE A 32 3.25 12.46 -14.46
C PHE A 32 2.70 13.52 -15.43
N GLU A 33 1.63 14.20 -15.02
CA GLU A 33 0.90 15.19 -15.82
C GLU A 33 0.44 14.69 -17.21
N LYS A 34 0.29 13.37 -17.40
CA LYS A 34 -0.07 12.75 -18.69
C LYS A 34 0.92 13.08 -19.82
N ARG A 35 2.16 13.43 -19.49
CA ARG A 35 3.21 13.76 -20.47
C ARG A 35 3.86 12.48 -20.99
N ASN A 36 4.00 12.38 -22.31
CA ASN A 36 4.69 11.25 -22.93
C ASN A 36 6.16 11.21 -22.47
N GLY A 37 6.62 10.02 -22.06
CA GLY A 37 7.98 9.83 -21.54
C GLY A 37 8.23 10.36 -20.13
N ALA A 38 7.20 10.87 -19.44
CA ALA A 38 7.35 11.30 -18.05
C ALA A 38 7.43 10.11 -17.08
N PRO A 39 8.03 10.30 -15.89
CA PRO A 39 8.04 9.29 -14.85
C PRO A 39 6.63 8.83 -14.50
N GLN A 40 6.46 7.55 -14.18
CA GLN A 40 5.20 7.04 -13.67
C GLN A 40 5.00 7.47 -12.21
N VAL A 41 3.78 7.89 -11.88
CA VAL A 41 3.35 8.29 -10.55
C VAL A 41 2.14 7.46 -10.12
N SER A 42 2.13 7.09 -8.85
CA SER A 42 1.03 6.33 -8.23
C SER A 42 -0.24 7.17 -8.17
N ALA A 43 -1.39 6.54 -8.43
CA ALA A 43 -2.67 7.07 -8.02
C ALA A 43 -2.75 7.16 -6.49
N PRO A 44 -3.62 8.02 -5.92
CA PRO A 44 -3.72 8.20 -4.47
C PRO A 44 -3.94 6.88 -3.70
N GLU A 45 -4.75 5.96 -4.25
CA GLU A 45 -5.02 4.66 -3.63
C GLU A 45 -3.75 3.80 -3.54
N ARG A 46 -2.96 3.76 -4.63
CA ARG A 46 -1.69 3.03 -4.68
C ARG A 46 -0.66 3.66 -3.73
N ALA A 47 -0.53 4.98 -3.76
CA ALA A 47 0.39 5.72 -2.92
C ALA A 47 0.13 5.47 -1.43
N LEU A 48 -1.15 5.41 -1.02
CA LEU A 48 -1.52 5.07 0.34
C LEU A 48 -1.01 3.68 0.74
N LEU A 49 -1.22 2.65 -0.09
CA LEU A 49 -0.77 1.30 0.22
C LEU A 49 0.76 1.18 0.22
N GLU A 50 1.44 1.87 -0.69
CA GLU A 50 2.90 1.97 -0.71
C GLU A 50 3.43 2.54 0.61
N LEU A 51 2.84 3.64 1.09
CA LEU A 51 3.15 4.24 2.38
C LEU A 51 2.89 3.29 3.55
N LEU A 52 1.72 2.65 3.58
CA LEU A 52 1.36 1.69 4.64
C LEU A 52 2.29 0.48 4.66
N SER A 53 2.87 0.10 3.53
CA SER A 53 3.85 -1.00 3.45
C SER A 53 5.16 -0.71 4.19
N GLU A 54 5.48 0.57 4.37
CA GLU A 54 6.68 1.07 5.06
C GLU A 54 6.49 1.28 6.56
N VAL A 55 5.27 1.10 7.07
CA VAL A 55 4.97 1.21 8.49
C VAL A 55 5.77 0.17 9.29
N GLY A 56 6.52 0.63 10.29
CA GLY A 56 7.41 -0.22 11.08
C GLY A 56 8.77 -0.52 10.42
N VAL A 57 9.03 0.04 9.22
CA VAL A 57 10.35 -0.02 8.56
C VAL A 57 10.94 1.38 8.45
N ARG A 58 10.23 2.29 7.78
CA ARG A 58 10.65 3.68 7.55
C ARG A 58 9.57 4.71 7.89
N GLN A 59 8.32 4.26 8.03
CA GLN A 59 7.17 5.12 8.33
C GLN A 59 6.69 4.86 9.78
N PRO A 60 6.61 5.88 10.64
CA PRO A 60 5.94 5.77 11.94
C PRO A 60 4.44 5.52 11.77
N LEU A 61 3.87 4.69 12.64
CA LEU A 61 2.43 4.35 12.57
C LEU A 61 1.54 5.58 12.80
N GLN A 62 1.95 6.48 13.69
CA GLN A 62 1.16 7.68 14.01
C GLN A 62 1.03 8.62 12.80
N GLU A 63 2.14 8.91 12.13
CA GLU A 63 2.13 9.70 10.88
C GLU A 63 1.31 9.01 9.77
N ALA A 64 1.41 7.68 9.64
CA ALA A 64 0.61 6.95 8.67
C ALA A 64 -0.90 7.06 8.95
N ARG A 65 -1.30 7.07 10.23
CA ARG A 65 -2.70 7.27 10.64
C ARG A 65 -3.19 8.66 10.24
N GLU A 66 -2.42 9.70 10.53
CA GLU A 66 -2.76 11.10 10.17
C GLU A 66 -2.97 11.26 8.65
N LEU A 67 -2.14 10.60 7.84
CA LEU A 67 -2.30 10.61 6.39
C LEU A 67 -3.54 9.83 5.92
N VAL A 68 -3.88 8.71 6.57
CA VAL A 68 -5.11 7.97 6.27
C VAL A 68 -6.36 8.79 6.62
N GLU A 69 -6.36 9.53 7.73
CA GLU A 69 -7.48 10.39 8.13
C GLU A 69 -7.84 11.43 7.04
N GLY A 70 -6.84 11.92 6.29
CA GLY A 70 -7.04 12.82 5.15
C GLY A 70 -7.53 12.14 3.86
N ALA A 71 -7.55 10.80 3.79
CA ALA A 71 -7.78 10.04 2.57
C ALA A 71 -9.27 9.71 2.30
N TYR A 72 -10.20 10.63 2.60
CA TYR A 72 -11.65 10.40 2.45
C TYR A 72 -12.12 10.28 0.99
N SER A 73 -11.35 10.83 0.04
CA SER A 73 -11.71 10.91 -1.38
C SER A 73 -11.26 9.72 -2.24
N LEU A 74 -10.66 8.69 -1.64
CA LEU A 74 -10.20 7.51 -2.36
C LEU A 74 -11.36 6.74 -3.01
N ARG A 75 -11.12 6.24 -4.22
CA ARG A 75 -12.08 5.41 -4.95
C ARG A 75 -12.00 3.98 -4.43
N ALA A 76 -13.14 3.48 -3.94
CA ALA A 76 -13.19 2.18 -3.25
C ALA A 76 -12.97 0.99 -4.21
N ASP A 77 -13.43 1.10 -5.45
CA ASP A 77 -13.21 0.11 -6.52
C ASP A 77 -11.70 -0.02 -6.84
N VAL A 78 -11.01 1.10 -7.01
CA VAL A 78 -9.57 1.13 -7.27
C VAL A 78 -8.77 0.61 -6.08
N LEU A 79 -9.12 1.07 -4.87
CA LEU A 79 -8.45 0.60 -3.65
C LEU A 79 -8.69 -0.91 -3.44
N GLY A 80 -9.90 -1.39 -3.73
CA GLY A 80 -10.26 -2.81 -3.66
C GLY A 80 -9.44 -3.67 -4.60
N GLU A 81 -9.32 -3.28 -5.88
CA GLU A 81 -8.48 -3.97 -6.87
C GLU A 81 -7.02 -4.04 -6.40
N LEU A 82 -6.45 -2.91 -5.95
CA LEU A 82 -5.09 -2.87 -5.45
C LEU A 82 -4.88 -3.75 -4.21
N LEU A 83 -5.85 -3.79 -3.29
CA LEU A 83 -5.80 -4.65 -2.11
C LEU A 83 -5.87 -6.14 -2.46
N GLN A 84 -6.66 -6.53 -3.47
CA GLN A 84 -6.73 -7.90 -3.97
C GLN A 84 -5.38 -8.38 -4.53
N HIS A 85 -4.67 -7.48 -5.22
CA HIS A 85 -3.34 -7.76 -5.78
C HIS A 85 -2.19 -7.52 -4.78
N CYS A 86 -2.46 -7.05 -3.56
CA CYS A 86 -1.40 -6.71 -2.61
C CYS A 86 -0.79 -7.97 -1.98
N THR A 87 0.51 -8.16 -2.17
CA THR A 87 1.25 -9.32 -1.65
C THR A 87 1.61 -9.19 -0.16
N ASN A 88 1.38 -8.02 0.43
CA ASN A 88 1.73 -7.70 1.80
C ASN A 88 0.49 -7.69 2.71
N VAL A 89 0.25 -8.81 3.39
CA VAL A 89 -0.88 -8.98 4.34
C VAL A 89 -0.91 -7.87 5.40
N LYS A 90 0.26 -7.40 5.86
CA LYS A 90 0.38 -6.30 6.83
C LYS A 90 -0.29 -5.03 6.30
N THR A 91 0.03 -4.67 5.05
CA THR A 91 -0.51 -3.48 4.37
C THR A 91 -2.02 -3.58 4.22
N VAL A 92 -2.53 -4.73 3.79
CA VAL A 92 -3.97 -4.97 3.60
C VAL A 92 -4.72 -4.80 4.91
N ARG A 93 -4.27 -5.48 5.97
CA ARG A 93 -4.91 -5.41 7.28
C ARG A 93 -4.84 -4.00 7.88
N LEU A 94 -3.71 -3.32 7.72
CA LEU A 94 -3.54 -1.96 8.24
C LEU A 94 -4.45 -0.96 7.53
N CYS A 95 -4.57 -1.05 6.20
CA CYS A 95 -5.47 -0.20 5.41
C CYS A 95 -6.93 -0.37 5.86
N LEU A 96 -7.39 -1.61 5.97
CA LEU A 96 -8.75 -1.92 6.42
C LEU A 96 -9.01 -1.43 7.85
N GLN A 97 -8.02 -1.59 8.74
CA GLN A 97 -8.15 -1.17 10.13
C GLN A 97 -8.20 0.35 10.26
N LEU A 98 -7.22 1.08 9.72
CA LEU A 98 -7.18 2.54 9.82
C LEU A 98 -8.38 3.18 9.10
N GLY A 99 -8.81 2.62 7.98
CA GLY A 99 -10.02 3.07 7.29
C GLY A 99 -11.29 2.96 8.14
N ARG A 100 -11.42 1.88 8.92
CA ARG A 100 -12.53 1.70 9.87
C ARG A 100 -12.43 2.62 11.08
N GLU A 101 -11.23 2.74 11.67
CA GLU A 101 -10.98 3.62 12.82
C GLU A 101 -11.30 5.08 12.48
N ALA A 102 -10.90 5.55 11.30
CA ALA A 102 -11.18 6.90 10.81
C ALA A 102 -12.58 7.04 10.18
N SER A 103 -13.42 6.00 10.20
CA SER A 103 -14.78 6.00 9.62
C SER A 103 -14.83 6.48 8.17
N LEU A 104 -13.85 6.09 7.35
CA LEU A 104 -13.71 6.60 5.99
C LEU A 104 -14.76 5.99 5.04
N PRO A 105 -15.35 6.77 4.10
CA PRO A 105 -16.45 6.30 3.25
C PRO A 105 -16.10 5.10 2.37
N TRP A 106 -14.84 4.98 1.95
CA TRP A 106 -14.38 3.85 1.16
C TRP A 106 -14.23 2.57 1.98
N ALA A 107 -13.99 2.66 3.29
CA ALA A 107 -13.76 1.49 4.14
C ALA A 107 -15.03 0.63 4.27
N ALA A 108 -16.20 1.26 4.29
CA ALA A 108 -17.50 0.58 4.32
C ALA A 108 -17.86 -0.12 3.00
N LYS A 109 -17.19 0.22 1.89
CA LYS A 109 -17.45 -0.32 0.55
C LYS A 109 -16.54 -1.51 0.21
N LEU A 110 -15.51 -1.77 1.02
CA LEU A 110 -14.60 -2.88 0.84
C LEU A 110 -15.17 -4.14 1.52
N ASP A 111 -15.09 -5.28 0.84
CA ASP A 111 -15.40 -6.59 1.43
C ASP A 111 -14.11 -7.31 1.88
N PRO A 112 -13.82 -7.38 3.19
CA PRO A 112 -12.62 -8.04 3.72
C PRO A 112 -12.55 -9.53 3.39
N ALA A 113 -13.68 -10.19 3.14
CA ALA A 113 -13.70 -11.62 2.83
C ALA A 113 -13.07 -11.91 1.46
N THR A 114 -12.98 -10.90 0.58
CA THR A 114 -12.36 -11.00 -0.75
C THR A 114 -10.88 -10.64 -0.77
N LEU A 115 -10.31 -10.22 0.37
CA LEU A 115 -8.98 -9.62 0.43
C LEU A 115 -7.96 -10.55 1.13
N PRO A 116 -6.67 -10.51 0.73
CA PRO A 116 -5.63 -11.34 1.30
C PRO A 116 -5.24 -10.85 2.72
N THR A 117 -6.06 -11.19 3.71
CA THR A 117 -5.89 -10.80 5.12
C THR A 117 -5.08 -11.82 5.94
N GLY A 118 -4.69 -12.95 5.34
CA GLY A 118 -3.92 -14.00 6.00
C GLY A 118 -4.74 -14.73 7.06
N SER A 119 -4.10 -15.12 8.17
CA SER A 119 -4.79 -15.82 9.27
C SER A 119 -5.61 -14.86 10.15
N ASP A 120 -6.64 -15.39 10.81
CA ASP A 120 -7.47 -14.66 11.79
C ASP A 120 -6.73 -14.23 13.07
N ARG A 121 -5.47 -14.63 13.24
CA ARG A 121 -4.68 -14.27 14.44
C ARG A 121 -4.52 -12.74 14.54
N PRO A 122 -4.72 -12.15 15.72
CA PRO A 122 -4.46 -10.73 15.95
C PRO A 122 -2.97 -10.42 15.75
N TRP A 123 -2.66 -9.58 14.76
CA TRP A 123 -1.30 -9.12 14.46
C TRP A 123 -0.95 -7.77 15.11
N VAL A 124 -1.95 -7.12 15.70
CA VAL A 124 -1.82 -5.88 16.45
C VAL A 124 -2.36 -6.09 17.86
N SER A 125 -1.67 -5.57 18.87
CA SER A 125 -2.18 -5.43 20.23
C SER A 125 -2.46 -3.98 20.57
N ARG A 126 -3.54 -3.70 21.29
CA ARG A 126 -3.79 -2.38 21.88
C ARG A 126 -2.98 -2.24 23.16
N SER A 127 -2.17 -1.19 23.25
CA SER A 127 -1.61 -0.69 24.50
C SER A 127 -2.72 -0.06 25.37
N ALA A 128 -2.45 0.11 26.66
CA ALA A 128 -3.35 0.77 27.62
C ALA A 128 -3.75 2.19 27.16
N ASP A 129 -2.88 2.87 26.42
CA ASP A 129 -3.09 4.21 25.88
C ASP A 129 -3.84 4.23 24.53
N GLY A 130 -4.37 3.07 24.09
CA GLY A 130 -5.06 2.93 22.79
C GLY A 130 -4.12 2.82 21.59
N LEU A 131 -2.80 2.89 21.79
CA LEU A 131 -1.80 2.74 20.73
C LEU A 131 -1.77 1.30 20.21
N LEU A 132 -1.69 1.16 18.88
CA LEU A 132 -1.57 -0.11 18.19
C LEU A 132 -0.10 -0.53 18.14
N VAL A 133 0.23 -1.67 18.75
CA VAL A 133 1.55 -2.29 18.68
C VAL A 133 1.49 -3.41 17.67
N LEU A 134 2.26 -3.29 16.59
CA LEU A 134 2.47 -4.38 15.66
C LEU A 134 3.29 -5.45 16.36
N LYS A 135 2.77 -6.68 16.44
CA LYS A 135 3.57 -7.80 16.93
C LYS A 135 4.64 -8.12 15.86
N PRO A 136 5.90 -8.35 16.26
CA PRO A 136 6.97 -8.70 15.32
C PRO A 136 6.67 -10.01 14.58
#